data_AF-A0A3D5PDU6-F1
#
_entry.id   AF-A0A3D5PDU6-F1
#
_cell.length_a   1.000
_cell.length_b   1.000
_cell.length_c   1.000
_cell.angle_alpha   90.00
_cell.angle_beta   90.00
_cell.angle_gamma   90.00
#
_symmetry.space_group_name_H-M   'P 1'
#
loop_
_entity.id
_entity.type
_entity.pdbx_description
1 polymer ?
#
loop_
_entity_poly.entity_id
_entity_poly.type
_entity_poly.pdbx_seq_one_letter_code
_entity_poly.pdbx_strand_id
1 'polypeptide(L)'
;MKKKIIALVLTLLSALAVFAACGKGKTLESVEVTAQPDKSLYKIDEAFVPTGARLTATYTDKSTKVIEVTEEMCSEVDTSTAGSKQVTVSYTEKEVTKTATMTVTVVGAEISGQSIEVIGADKNMLTVKFKLTQELELDAWDVADGTQEEQWAEITALYRDVATGAAEQSAAAAKKIGSDVFAVFYGLTEDGEKILLTKTEGANPVIKNKGWSGWLNTSDTEHWEPNGADKIYVGATIPAEQEFQTSVSGLDGYYNWAQIKESGAVYCDLVVVQRGHVSKTTLKAEL
;
A
#
# COMPACT_ATOMS: atom_id res chain seq x y z
N MET A 1 -55.92 -26.38 -45.91
CA MET A 1 -56.45 -25.05 -45.50
C MET A 1 -55.29 -24.17 -45.04
N LYS A 2 -55.17 -23.03 -45.71
CA LYS A 2 -54.27 -21.85 -45.56
C LYS A 2 -53.25 -21.82 -44.39
N LYS A 3 -51.95 -21.82 -44.72
CA LYS A 3 -50.90 -21.11 -43.95
C LYS A 3 -50.55 -19.83 -44.70
N LYS A 4 -50.74 -18.67 -44.07
CA LYS A 4 -50.26 -17.37 -44.55
C LYS A 4 -48.89 -17.11 -43.93
N ILE A 5 -47.87 -16.88 -44.75
CA ILE A 5 -46.65 -16.17 -44.36
C ILE A 5 -46.45 -15.11 -45.44
N ILE A 6 -46.65 -13.85 -45.09
CA ILE A 6 -46.31 -12.71 -45.94
C ILE A 6 -45.01 -12.15 -45.36
N ALA A 7 -43.93 -12.35 -46.10
CA ALA A 7 -42.66 -11.65 -45.92
C ALA A 7 -42.84 -10.21 -46.42
N LEU A 8 -42.44 -9.23 -45.60
CA LEU A 8 -42.38 -7.83 -46.00
C LEU A 8 -40.94 -7.55 -46.45
N VAL A 9 -40.73 -7.47 -47.77
CA VAL A 9 -39.47 -7.07 -48.39
C VAL A 9 -39.57 -5.62 -48.86
N LEU A 10 -38.52 -4.90 -48.48
CA LEU A 10 -38.03 -3.57 -48.83
C LEU A 10 -38.19 -3.16 -50.31
N THR A 11 -38.67 -1.93 -50.59
CA THR A 11 -38.30 -1.15 -51.80
C THR A 11 -38.41 0.37 -51.60
N LEU A 12 -37.24 0.99 -51.48
CA LEU A 12 -36.71 2.20 -52.14
C LEU A 12 -37.69 3.19 -52.84
N LEU A 13 -37.69 4.47 -52.44
CA LEU A 13 -37.32 5.63 -53.30
C LEU A 13 -37.43 6.99 -52.55
N SER A 14 -36.33 7.73 -52.46
CA SER A 14 -36.14 9.06 -53.09
C SER A 14 -35.08 9.87 -52.33
N ALA A 15 -34.09 10.32 -53.10
CA ALA A 15 -32.98 11.13 -52.67
C ALA A 15 -33.42 12.56 -52.36
N LEU A 16 -32.87 13.13 -51.30
CA LEU A 16 -32.67 14.58 -51.19
C LEU A 16 -31.24 14.83 -50.71
N ALA A 17 -30.32 14.92 -51.68
CA ALA A 17 -29.04 15.55 -51.45
C ALA A 17 -29.28 17.06 -51.38
N VAL A 18 -29.02 17.67 -50.22
CA VAL A 18 -28.98 19.14 -50.08
C VAL A 18 -27.66 19.52 -49.42
N PHE A 19 -26.79 20.07 -50.27
CA PHE A 19 -25.72 21.02 -50.03
C PHE A 19 -24.70 20.77 -48.92
N ALA A 20 -23.52 20.33 -49.37
CA ALA A 20 -22.25 20.76 -48.80
C ALA A 20 -22.19 22.29 -48.74
N ALA A 21 -22.33 22.85 -47.53
CA ALA A 21 -21.58 24.03 -47.15
C ALA A 21 -20.24 23.55 -46.60
N CYS A 22 -19.28 23.30 -47.50
CA CYS A 22 -17.89 23.10 -47.13
C CYS A 22 -17.31 24.43 -46.65
N GLY A 23 -17.66 24.84 -45.43
CA GLY A 23 -16.72 25.61 -44.63
C GLY A 23 -15.54 24.67 -44.38
N LYS A 24 -14.30 25.13 -44.56
CA LYS A 24 -13.11 24.36 -44.17
C LYS A 24 -13.22 24.03 -42.68
N GLY A 25 -13.83 22.90 -42.37
CA GLY A 25 -14.01 22.44 -41.00
C GLY A 25 -12.65 22.09 -40.45
N LYS A 26 -12.28 22.68 -39.32
CA LYS A 26 -11.10 22.26 -38.59
C LYS A 26 -11.37 20.89 -37.96
N THR A 27 -10.42 19.99 -38.12
CA THR A 27 -10.46 18.63 -37.57
C THR A 27 -9.38 18.51 -36.51
N LEU A 28 -9.66 17.77 -35.43
CA LEU A 28 -8.71 17.52 -34.36
C LEU A 28 -7.46 16.79 -34.93
N GLU A 29 -6.30 17.42 -34.82
CA GLU A 29 -5.02 16.91 -35.35
C GLU A 29 -4.25 16.18 -34.26
N SER A 30 -4.10 16.80 -33.08
CA SER A 30 -3.40 16.25 -31.90
C SER A 30 -3.96 16.80 -30.58
N VAL A 31 -3.59 16.15 -29.48
CA VAL A 31 -3.73 16.66 -28.12
C VAL A 31 -2.41 16.46 -27.36
N GLU A 32 -2.12 17.35 -26.43
CA GLU A 32 -0.92 17.29 -25.59
C GLU A 32 -1.30 17.71 -24.15
N VAL A 33 -0.73 17.04 -23.15
CA VAL A 33 -0.85 17.46 -21.75
C VAL A 33 0.02 18.68 -21.53
N THR A 34 -0.61 19.83 -21.26
CA THR A 34 0.08 21.11 -21.07
C THR A 34 0.11 21.57 -19.62
N ALA A 35 -0.70 20.94 -18.75
CA ALA A 35 -0.58 21.04 -17.30
C ALA A 35 -0.79 19.67 -16.66
N GLN A 36 0.05 19.33 -15.68
CA GLN A 36 -0.10 18.12 -14.86
C GLN A 36 -1.22 18.32 -13.81
N PRO A 37 -1.77 17.24 -13.22
CA PRO A 37 -2.66 17.37 -12.08
C PRO A 37 -1.97 18.09 -10.91
N ASP A 38 -2.74 18.82 -10.11
CA ASP A 38 -2.22 19.52 -8.92
C ASP A 38 -1.66 18.52 -7.90
N LYS A 39 -2.22 17.30 -7.87
CA LYS A 39 -1.76 16.18 -7.05
C LYS A 39 -1.11 15.10 -7.93
N SER A 40 0.17 14.85 -7.71
CA SER A 40 0.97 13.86 -8.43
C SER A 40 1.44 12.68 -7.57
N LEU A 41 1.15 12.71 -6.26
CA LEU A 41 1.59 11.71 -5.29
C LEU A 41 0.37 11.21 -4.50
N TYR A 42 0.11 9.90 -4.56
CA TYR A 42 -1.07 9.23 -4.04
C TYR A 42 -0.68 8.14 -3.05
N LYS A 43 -1.49 7.92 -2.01
CA LYS A 43 -1.32 6.75 -1.13
C LYS A 43 -1.80 5.47 -1.83
N ILE A 44 -1.36 4.31 -1.37
CA ILE A 44 -1.94 3.02 -1.80
C ILE A 44 -3.46 3.04 -1.60
N ASP A 45 -4.19 2.58 -2.62
CA ASP A 45 -5.66 2.57 -2.72
C ASP A 45 -6.33 3.94 -2.63
N GLU A 46 -5.57 5.04 -2.74
CA GLU A 46 -6.15 6.37 -2.86
C GLU A 46 -6.72 6.56 -4.27
N ALA A 47 -7.92 7.15 -4.37
CA ALA A 47 -8.53 7.44 -5.66
C ALA A 47 -7.76 8.54 -6.41
N PHE A 48 -7.50 8.31 -7.70
CA PHE A 48 -6.88 9.29 -8.58
C PHE A 48 -7.81 10.47 -8.87
N VAL A 49 -7.30 11.71 -8.79
CA VAL A 49 -8.06 12.94 -9.05
C VAL A 49 -7.29 13.83 -10.04
N PRO A 50 -7.76 14.01 -11.29
CA PRO A 50 -7.02 14.73 -12.34
C PRO A 50 -7.09 16.27 -12.25
N THR A 51 -7.71 16.82 -11.21
CA THR A 51 -7.89 18.28 -11.03
C THR A 51 -6.58 19.05 -11.27
N GLY A 52 -6.68 20.14 -12.03
CA GLY A 52 -5.53 20.96 -12.45
C GLY A 52 -4.90 20.53 -13.78
N ALA A 53 -5.09 19.28 -14.21
CA ALA A 53 -4.57 18.82 -15.49
C ALA A 53 -5.30 19.47 -16.68
N ARG A 54 -4.53 19.81 -17.72
CA ARG A 54 -5.04 20.44 -18.94
C ARG A 54 -4.46 19.81 -20.19
N LEU A 55 -5.31 19.65 -21.21
CA LEU A 55 -4.90 19.34 -22.57
C LEU A 55 -4.93 20.61 -23.43
N THR A 56 -4.01 20.70 -24.38
CA THR A 56 -4.13 21.58 -25.53
C THR A 56 -4.42 20.75 -26.78
N ALA A 57 -5.61 20.92 -27.35
CA ALA A 57 -5.97 20.37 -28.65
C ALA A 57 -5.46 21.29 -29.76
N THR A 58 -4.81 20.70 -30.77
CA THR A 58 -4.40 21.39 -32.00
C THR A 58 -5.19 20.87 -33.17
N TYR A 59 -5.65 21.78 -34.03
CA TYR A 59 -6.49 21.47 -35.18
C TYR A 59 -5.73 21.62 -36.51
N THR A 60 -6.30 21.06 -37.58
CA THR A 60 -5.75 21.15 -38.94
C THR A 60 -5.59 22.58 -39.46
N ASP A 61 -6.35 23.54 -38.92
CA ASP A 61 -6.24 24.98 -39.23
C ASP A 61 -5.23 25.73 -38.35
N LYS A 62 -4.49 25.01 -37.49
CA LYS A 62 -3.51 25.52 -36.53
C LYS A 62 -4.09 26.34 -35.38
N SER A 63 -5.42 26.44 -35.25
CA SER A 63 -6.03 26.92 -34.01
C SER A 63 -5.82 25.91 -32.89
N THR A 64 -5.93 26.38 -31.65
CA THR A 64 -5.83 25.54 -30.44
C THR A 64 -7.03 25.75 -29.52
N LYS A 65 -7.24 24.79 -28.62
CA LYS A 65 -8.26 24.85 -27.56
C LYS A 65 -7.66 24.22 -26.31
N VAL A 66 -7.81 24.89 -25.16
CA VAL A 66 -7.46 24.34 -23.85
C VAL A 66 -8.67 23.59 -23.31
N ILE A 67 -8.46 22.39 -22.79
CA ILE A 67 -9.47 21.52 -22.21
C ILE A 67 -9.02 21.13 -20.81
N GLU A 68 -9.89 21.29 -19.83
CA GLU A 68 -9.67 20.76 -18.48
C GLU A 68 -9.92 19.25 -18.51
N VAL A 69 -8.99 18.48 -17.91
CA VAL A 69 -9.09 17.02 -17.89
C VAL A 69 -10.08 16.61 -16.81
N THR A 70 -11.05 15.77 -17.17
CA THR A 70 -11.98 15.14 -16.23
C THR A 70 -11.62 13.67 -16.03
N GLU A 71 -12.16 13.06 -14.97
CA GLU A 71 -11.95 11.62 -14.68
C GLU A 71 -12.41 10.72 -15.84
N GLU A 72 -13.51 11.07 -16.52
CA GLU A 72 -14.04 10.32 -17.66
C GLU A 72 -13.09 10.31 -18.88
N MET A 73 -12.19 11.28 -18.95
CA MET A 73 -11.18 11.34 -20.01
C MET A 73 -9.97 10.45 -19.70
N CYS A 74 -9.78 10.03 -18.45
CA CYS A 74 -8.62 9.27 -18.00
C CYS A 74 -8.87 7.75 -18.08
N SER A 75 -7.82 7.01 -18.38
CA SER A 75 -7.77 5.57 -18.11
C SER A 75 -7.84 5.31 -16.61
N GLU A 76 -8.35 4.14 -16.22
CA GLU A 76 -8.25 3.66 -14.85
C GLU A 76 -6.78 3.66 -14.38
N VAL A 77 -6.56 4.10 -13.14
CA VAL A 77 -5.23 4.17 -12.52
C VAL A 77 -5.19 3.13 -11.41
N ASP A 78 -4.35 2.11 -11.58
CA ASP A 78 -4.13 1.12 -10.53
C ASP A 78 -3.32 1.72 -9.39
N THR A 79 -4.02 2.16 -8.33
CA THR A 79 -3.42 2.68 -7.10
C THR A 79 -3.20 1.61 -6.03
N SER A 80 -3.45 0.33 -6.32
CA SER A 80 -3.21 -0.75 -5.36
C SER A 80 -1.73 -1.00 -5.12
N THR A 81 -0.85 -0.64 -6.06
CA THR A 81 0.59 -0.86 -5.92
C THR A 81 1.38 0.43 -6.00
N ALA A 82 2.41 0.57 -5.16
CA ALA A 82 3.33 1.69 -5.21
C ALA A 82 4.11 1.75 -6.55
N GLY A 83 4.58 2.93 -6.91
CA GLY A 83 5.37 3.21 -8.10
C GLY A 83 4.75 4.21 -9.04
N SER A 84 5.45 4.46 -10.15
CA SER A 84 5.02 5.37 -11.22
C SER A 84 3.87 4.74 -12.02
N LYS A 85 2.78 5.49 -12.19
CA LYS A 85 1.56 5.09 -12.89
C LYS A 85 1.34 6.01 -14.09
N GLN A 86 1.26 5.42 -15.28
CA GLN A 86 0.91 6.15 -16.49
C GLN A 86 -0.60 6.27 -16.61
N VAL A 87 -1.08 7.48 -16.90
CA VAL A 87 -2.50 7.77 -17.15
C VAL A 87 -2.65 8.18 -18.61
N THR A 88 -3.52 7.49 -19.34
CA THR A 88 -3.88 7.86 -20.72
C THR A 88 -5.09 8.78 -20.68
N VAL A 89 -4.98 9.96 -21.27
CA VAL A 89 -6.08 10.93 -21.38
C VAL A 89 -6.60 10.94 -22.81
N SER A 90 -7.89 10.69 -22.99
CA SER A 90 -8.59 10.64 -24.28
C SER A 90 -9.48 11.85 -24.46
N TYR A 91 -9.39 12.51 -25.62
CA TYR A 91 -10.27 13.60 -26.02
C TYR A 91 -10.88 13.32 -27.38
N THR A 92 -12.22 13.36 -27.45
CA THR A 92 -12.98 13.14 -28.66
C THR A 92 -13.72 14.40 -29.07
N GLU A 93 -13.51 14.85 -30.31
CA GLU A 93 -14.30 15.93 -30.90
C GLU A 93 -14.66 15.59 -32.35
N LYS A 94 -15.95 15.69 -32.70
CA LYS A 94 -16.49 15.37 -34.05
C LYS A 94 -16.00 14.01 -34.56
N GLU A 95 -16.18 12.97 -33.76
CA GLU A 95 -15.83 11.56 -34.04
C GLU A 95 -14.32 11.25 -34.14
N VAL A 96 -13.44 12.26 -33.99
CA VAL A 96 -11.99 12.04 -33.93
C VAL A 96 -11.55 12.01 -32.48
N THR A 97 -10.94 10.90 -32.08
CA THR A 97 -10.32 10.74 -30.75
C THR A 97 -8.80 10.86 -30.86
N LYS A 98 -8.20 11.59 -29.93
CA LYS A 98 -6.75 11.66 -29.73
C LYS A 98 -6.43 11.42 -28.27
N THR A 99 -5.23 10.92 -28.02
CA THR A 99 -4.75 10.60 -26.68
C THR A 99 -3.44 11.31 -26.37
N ALA A 100 -3.22 11.58 -25.09
CA ALA A 100 -1.95 11.99 -24.53
C ALA A 100 -1.72 11.25 -23.21
N THR A 101 -0.49 11.28 -22.70
CA THR A 101 -0.14 10.60 -21.45
C THR A 101 0.34 11.58 -20.40
N MET A 102 0.04 11.26 -19.14
CA MET A 102 0.62 11.89 -17.97
C MET A 102 1.05 10.80 -16.98
N THR A 103 1.70 11.20 -15.89
CA THR A 103 2.23 10.26 -14.91
C THR A 103 1.98 10.77 -13.50
N VAL A 104 1.54 9.85 -12.63
CA VAL A 104 1.41 10.07 -11.19
C VAL A 104 2.22 9.01 -10.45
N THR A 105 2.50 9.23 -9.18
CA THR A 105 3.24 8.29 -8.33
C THR A 105 2.35 7.83 -7.20
N VAL A 106 2.26 6.52 -6.99
CA VAL A 106 1.64 5.92 -5.82
C VAL A 106 2.76 5.56 -4.84
N VAL A 107 2.59 5.90 -3.57
CA VAL A 107 3.58 5.67 -2.53
C VAL A 107 2.96 4.90 -1.37
N GLY A 108 3.69 3.90 -0.87
CA GLY A 108 3.37 3.22 0.39
C GLY A 108 4.04 3.90 1.58
N ALA A 109 3.53 3.64 2.78
CA ALA A 109 4.26 3.97 4.00
C ALA A 109 5.53 3.11 4.05
N GLU A 110 6.67 3.77 4.20
CA GLU A 110 7.99 3.14 4.29
C GLU A 110 8.64 3.50 5.62
N ILE A 111 9.57 2.65 6.06
CA ILE A 111 10.39 2.89 7.24
C ILE A 111 11.47 3.92 6.91
N SER A 112 11.62 4.93 7.76
CA SER A 112 12.72 5.90 7.73
C SER A 112 13.31 6.12 9.14
N GLY A 113 14.48 6.76 9.23
CA GLY A 113 15.09 7.12 10.52
C GLY A 113 15.36 5.95 11.46
N GLN A 114 15.53 4.75 10.93
CA GLN A 114 15.55 3.52 11.71
C GLN A 114 16.90 3.24 12.39
N SER A 115 16.86 2.74 13.62
CA SER A 115 18.03 2.26 14.35
C SER A 115 17.70 1.06 15.23
N ILE A 116 18.71 0.25 15.54
CA ILE A 116 18.65 -0.83 16.53
C ILE A 116 19.81 -0.69 17.49
N GLU A 117 19.53 -0.84 18.78
CA GLU A 117 20.50 -0.74 19.85
C GLU A 117 20.35 -1.91 20.83
N VAL A 118 21.49 -2.50 21.20
CA VAL A 118 21.60 -3.49 22.26
C VAL A 118 22.06 -2.76 23.52
N ILE A 119 21.27 -2.86 24.59
CA ILE A 119 21.44 -2.08 25.81
C ILE A 119 21.73 -3.02 26.98
N GLY A 120 22.56 -2.54 27.91
CA GLY A 120 22.97 -3.27 29.11
C GLY A 120 24.29 -4.03 28.91
N ALA A 121 25.08 -4.16 29.97
CA ALA A 121 26.35 -4.89 29.94
C ALA A 121 26.17 -6.39 29.62
N ASP A 122 25.01 -6.93 29.99
CA ASP A 122 24.53 -8.29 29.73
C ASP A 122 23.79 -8.44 28.39
N LYS A 123 23.63 -7.33 27.63
CA LYS A 123 22.91 -7.29 26.35
C LYS A 123 21.46 -7.77 26.49
N ASN A 124 20.83 -7.46 27.62
CA ASN A 124 19.53 -8.02 28.01
C ASN A 124 18.33 -7.14 27.59
N MET A 125 18.58 -6.11 26.80
CA MET A 125 17.54 -5.25 26.22
C MET A 125 17.88 -4.87 24.78
N LEU A 126 16.86 -4.90 23.92
CA LEU A 126 16.91 -4.42 22.55
C LEU A 126 15.95 -3.25 22.40
N THR A 127 16.39 -2.22 21.72
CA THR A 127 15.56 -1.08 21.35
C THR A 127 15.67 -0.85 19.85
N VAL A 128 14.52 -0.61 19.23
CA VAL A 128 14.42 -0.25 17.82
C VAL A 128 13.67 1.05 17.73
N LYS A 129 14.23 2.00 16.98
CA LYS A 129 13.59 3.26 16.64
C LYS A 129 13.30 3.31 15.16
N PHE A 130 12.23 4.00 14.78
CA PHE A 130 11.85 4.20 13.38
C PHE A 130 10.86 5.36 13.24
N LYS A 131 10.69 5.80 12.00
CA LYS A 131 9.65 6.72 11.54
C LYS A 131 8.93 6.09 10.36
N LEU A 132 7.76 6.62 10.03
CA LEU A 132 7.11 6.33 8.76
C LEU A 132 7.24 7.55 7.83
N THR A 133 7.51 7.30 6.56
CA THR A 133 7.52 8.35 5.51
C THR A 133 6.13 8.92 5.25
N GLN A 134 5.10 8.18 5.64
CA GLN A 134 3.70 8.56 5.49
C GLN A 134 2.89 8.11 6.70
N GLU A 135 1.77 8.79 6.90
CA GLU A 135 0.79 8.42 7.90
C GLU A 135 0.17 7.05 7.56
N LEU A 136 0.01 6.21 8.59
CA LEU A 136 -0.55 4.87 8.49
C LEU A 136 -1.68 4.68 9.51
N GLU A 137 -2.90 4.47 9.04
CA GLU A 137 -4.02 4.04 9.88
C GLU A 137 -3.92 2.54 10.15
N LEU A 138 -4.12 2.12 11.40
CA LEU A 138 -4.01 0.72 11.80
C LEU A 138 -5.39 0.05 11.72
N ASP A 139 -5.56 -0.82 10.72
CA ASP A 139 -6.85 -1.49 10.47
C ASP A 139 -7.18 -2.55 11.53
N ALA A 140 -8.45 -2.95 11.62
CA ALA A 140 -8.80 -4.19 12.30
C ALA A 140 -8.30 -5.41 11.51
N TRP A 141 -8.05 -6.53 12.21
CA TRP A 141 -7.78 -7.79 11.53
C TRP A 141 -9.06 -8.36 10.91
N ASP A 142 -8.94 -8.96 9.73
CA ASP A 142 -9.98 -9.76 9.09
C ASP A 142 -9.82 -11.23 9.51
N VAL A 143 -10.29 -11.54 10.73
CA VAL A 143 -10.28 -12.88 11.32
C VAL A 143 -11.70 -13.38 11.54
N ALA A 144 -11.87 -14.69 11.57
CA ALA A 144 -13.20 -15.28 11.73
C ALA A 144 -13.81 -14.92 13.11
N ASP A 145 -15.15 -14.84 13.14
CA ASP A 145 -15.88 -14.79 14.42
C ASP A 145 -15.57 -16.05 15.24
N GLY A 146 -15.39 -15.89 16.54
CA GLY A 146 -15.05 -17.00 17.43
C GLY A 146 -14.82 -16.53 18.86
N THR A 147 -14.31 -17.44 19.68
CA THR A 147 -13.81 -17.09 21.00
C THR A 147 -12.56 -16.21 20.88
N GLN A 148 -12.29 -15.43 21.93
CA GLN A 148 -11.09 -14.58 21.98
C GLN A 148 -9.80 -15.41 21.80
N GLU A 149 -9.76 -16.64 22.33
CA GLU A 149 -8.62 -17.54 22.20
C GLU A 149 -8.39 -17.99 20.74
N GLU A 150 -9.46 -18.35 20.03
CA GLU A 150 -9.40 -18.72 18.61
C GLU A 150 -8.94 -17.54 17.75
N GLN A 151 -9.47 -16.35 18.02
CA GLN A 151 -9.09 -15.13 17.31
C GLN A 151 -7.61 -14.79 17.55
N TRP A 152 -7.12 -14.84 18.79
CA TRP A 152 -5.71 -14.58 19.07
C TRP A 152 -4.78 -15.62 18.46
N ALA A 153 -5.19 -16.88 18.40
CA ALA A 153 -4.43 -17.93 17.73
C ALA A 153 -4.32 -17.67 16.22
N GLU A 154 -5.42 -17.25 15.56
CA GLU A 154 -5.41 -16.84 14.16
C GLU A 154 -4.53 -15.61 13.94
N ILE A 155 -4.73 -14.53 14.72
CA ILE A 155 -3.93 -13.30 14.62
C ILE A 155 -2.43 -13.61 14.76
N THR A 156 -2.05 -14.41 15.76
CA THR A 156 -0.65 -14.79 15.98
C THR A 156 -0.09 -15.57 14.79
N ALA A 157 -0.92 -16.42 14.16
CA ALA A 157 -0.54 -17.12 12.95
C ALA A 157 -0.30 -16.17 11.77
N LEU A 158 -1.14 -15.15 11.58
CA LEU A 158 -0.96 -14.17 10.50
C LEU A 158 0.41 -13.48 10.58
N TYR A 159 0.80 -12.96 11.75
CA TYR A 159 2.09 -12.28 11.89
C TYR A 159 3.28 -13.21 11.69
N ARG A 160 3.19 -14.45 12.18
CA ARG A 160 4.21 -15.47 11.93
C ARG A 160 4.33 -15.79 10.44
N ASP A 161 3.20 -15.92 9.74
CA ASP A 161 3.19 -16.23 8.31
C ASP A 161 3.74 -15.06 7.48
N VAL A 162 3.55 -13.80 7.89
CA VAL A 162 4.26 -12.68 7.26
C VAL A 162 5.77 -12.72 7.57
N ALA A 163 6.16 -13.07 8.79
CA ALA A 163 7.55 -13.07 9.23
C ALA A 163 8.40 -14.19 8.60
N THR A 164 7.80 -15.37 8.39
CA THR A 164 8.51 -16.60 7.99
C THR A 164 7.85 -17.43 6.89
N GLY A 165 6.60 -17.13 6.52
CA GLY A 165 5.87 -17.91 5.52
C GLY A 165 6.42 -17.70 4.10
N ALA A 166 6.05 -18.62 3.21
CA ALA A 166 6.31 -18.46 1.77
C ALA A 166 5.57 -17.22 1.23
N ALA A 167 6.00 -16.69 0.07
CA ALA A 167 5.47 -15.43 -0.47
C ALA A 167 3.94 -15.40 -0.58
N GLU A 168 3.30 -16.50 -1.01
CA GLU A 168 1.84 -16.59 -1.12
C GLU A 168 1.14 -16.59 0.24
N GLN A 169 1.70 -17.32 1.22
CA GLN A 169 1.17 -17.35 2.59
C GLN A 169 1.34 -15.99 3.27
N SER A 170 2.50 -15.36 3.11
CA SER A 170 2.79 -14.02 3.60
C SER A 170 1.82 -12.99 3.00
N ALA A 171 1.57 -13.03 1.69
CA ALA A 171 0.61 -12.14 1.03
C ALA A 171 -0.83 -12.35 1.50
N ALA A 172 -1.25 -13.61 1.71
CA ALA A 172 -2.58 -13.92 2.24
C ALA A 172 -2.74 -13.43 3.69
N ALA A 173 -1.72 -13.64 4.53
CA ALA A 173 -1.70 -13.19 5.91
C ALA A 173 -1.68 -11.66 6.01
N ALA A 174 -0.89 -10.99 5.18
CA ALA A 174 -0.83 -9.53 5.10
C ALA A 174 -2.20 -8.91 4.79
N LYS A 175 -2.95 -9.48 3.84
CA LYS A 175 -4.32 -9.02 3.54
C LYS A 175 -5.24 -9.08 4.77
N LYS A 176 -5.16 -10.16 5.55
CA LYS A 176 -5.93 -10.30 6.78
C LYS A 176 -5.45 -9.40 7.92
N ILE A 177 -4.15 -9.05 7.94
CA ILE A 177 -3.62 -8.05 8.87
C ILE A 177 -4.15 -6.65 8.55
N GLY A 178 -4.41 -6.35 7.27
CA GLY A 178 -4.80 -5.01 6.83
C GLY A 178 -3.58 -4.08 6.86
N SER A 179 -3.62 -3.04 7.68
CA SER A 179 -2.51 -2.10 7.87
C SER A 179 -1.92 -2.22 9.27
N ASP A 180 -0.60 -2.36 9.35
CA ASP A 180 0.18 -2.38 10.59
C ASP A 180 1.66 -2.05 10.32
N VAL A 181 2.40 -1.68 11.36
CA VAL A 181 3.86 -1.76 11.36
C VAL A 181 4.27 -2.63 12.53
N PHE A 182 5.20 -3.56 12.34
CA PHE A 182 5.59 -4.47 13.40
C PHE A 182 7.07 -4.85 13.34
N ALA A 183 7.61 -5.26 14.49
CA ALA A 183 9.01 -5.64 14.64
C ALA A 183 9.16 -7.13 14.95
N VAL A 184 10.02 -7.82 14.20
CA VAL A 184 10.36 -9.23 14.37
C VAL A 184 11.84 -9.35 14.72
N PHE A 185 12.14 -9.89 15.91
CA PHE A 185 13.51 -10.03 16.41
C PHE A 185 14.04 -11.45 16.18
N TYR A 186 15.27 -11.57 15.69
CA TYR A 186 15.88 -12.87 15.42
C TYR A 186 17.41 -12.83 15.42
N GLY A 187 18.04 -13.97 15.68
CA GLY A 187 19.44 -14.24 15.33
C GLY A 187 19.53 -15.06 14.05
N LEU A 188 20.74 -15.33 13.58
CA LEU A 188 20.96 -16.21 12.42
C LEU A 188 21.82 -17.41 12.82
N THR A 189 21.51 -18.58 12.29
CA THR A 189 22.45 -19.72 12.34
C THR A 189 23.65 -19.46 11.41
N GLU A 190 24.68 -20.30 11.49
CA GLU A 190 25.82 -20.26 10.56
C GLU A 190 25.37 -20.40 9.08
N ASP A 191 24.31 -21.18 8.84
CA ASP A 191 23.72 -21.39 7.51
C ASP A 191 22.77 -20.25 7.08
N GLY A 192 22.60 -19.22 7.91
CA GLY A 192 21.73 -18.07 7.63
C GLY A 192 20.25 -18.31 7.89
N GLU A 193 19.89 -19.38 8.62
CA GLU A 193 18.50 -19.62 9.03
C GLU A 193 18.11 -18.72 10.21
N LYS A 194 16.86 -18.24 10.22
CA LYS A 194 16.36 -17.36 11.28
C LYS A 194 16.12 -18.12 12.59
N ILE A 195 16.71 -17.64 13.68
CA ILE A 195 16.40 -18.02 15.05
C ILE A 195 15.47 -16.95 15.63
N LEU A 196 14.16 -17.09 15.43
CA LEU A 196 13.16 -16.12 15.87
C LEU A 196 13.05 -16.06 17.39
N LEU A 197 13.12 -14.88 18.00
CA LEU A 197 13.04 -14.73 19.45
C LEU A 197 11.72 -15.29 20.03
N THR A 198 11.80 -16.23 20.98
CA THR A 198 10.64 -16.93 21.57
C THR A 198 10.72 -16.97 23.10
N LYS A 199 9.56 -16.96 23.78
CA LYS A 199 9.52 -16.99 25.26
C LYS A 199 9.79 -18.37 25.83
N THR A 200 9.21 -19.41 25.25
CA THR A 200 9.38 -20.81 25.67
C THR A 200 9.60 -21.69 24.45
N GLU A 201 10.07 -22.92 24.66
CA GLU A 201 10.23 -23.90 23.59
C GLU A 201 8.91 -24.11 22.82
N GLY A 202 8.98 -24.08 21.49
CA GLY A 202 7.82 -24.26 20.61
C GLY A 202 6.79 -23.12 20.62
N ALA A 203 7.02 -22.04 21.37
CA ALA A 203 6.12 -20.88 21.37
C ALA A 203 6.17 -20.13 20.04
N ASN A 204 5.11 -19.36 19.78
CA ASN A 204 5.12 -18.40 18.68
C ASN A 204 6.21 -17.34 18.88
N PRO A 205 6.78 -16.81 17.78
CA PRO A 205 7.76 -15.74 17.86
C PRO A 205 7.18 -14.50 18.53
N VAL A 206 8.04 -13.80 19.27
CA VAL A 206 7.69 -12.51 19.85
C VAL A 206 7.74 -11.44 18.77
N ILE A 207 6.56 -10.95 18.40
CA ILE A 207 6.36 -9.92 17.38
C ILE A 207 5.69 -8.71 18.03
N LYS A 208 6.32 -7.54 17.91
CA LYS A 208 5.78 -6.25 18.40
C LYS A 208 4.85 -5.67 17.34
N ASN A 209 3.54 -5.74 17.54
CA ASN A 209 2.53 -5.34 16.56
C ASN A 209 1.37 -4.57 17.22
N LYS A 210 0.40 -4.08 16.44
CA LYS A 210 -0.77 -3.33 16.96
C LYS A 210 -1.60 -4.04 18.05
N GLY A 211 -1.48 -5.36 18.20
CA GLY A 211 -2.14 -6.12 19.26
C GLY A 211 -1.40 -6.13 20.59
N TRP A 212 -0.14 -5.69 20.66
CA TRP A 212 0.65 -5.74 21.88
C TRP A 212 0.69 -4.39 22.61
N SER A 213 -0.14 -4.18 23.62
CA SER A 213 -0.11 -2.97 24.47
C SER A 213 1.30 -2.44 24.81
N GLY A 214 1.54 -1.13 24.59
CA GLY A 214 2.81 -0.46 24.95
C GLY A 214 3.99 -0.76 24.02
N TRP A 215 3.75 -1.36 22.85
CA TRP A 215 4.80 -1.63 21.87
C TRP A 215 5.25 -0.38 21.10
N LEU A 216 4.40 0.63 20.95
CA LEU A 216 4.71 1.85 20.21
C LEU A 216 4.83 3.02 21.21
N ASN A 217 6.06 3.47 21.45
CA ASN A 217 6.37 4.59 22.33
C ASN A 217 6.94 5.72 21.49
N THR A 218 6.62 6.98 21.78
CA THR A 218 7.36 8.08 21.14
C THR A 218 8.70 8.28 21.85
N SER A 219 9.69 8.81 21.13
CA SER A 219 11.01 9.09 21.72
C SER A 219 10.96 10.24 22.74
N ASP A 220 10.03 11.16 22.57
CA ASP A 220 9.59 12.09 23.60
C ASP A 220 8.71 11.32 24.59
N THR A 221 9.00 11.40 25.88
CA THR A 221 8.49 10.56 26.99
C THR A 221 6.96 10.42 27.15
N GLU A 222 6.15 10.93 26.23
CA GLU A 222 4.72 10.64 26.15
C GLU A 222 4.52 9.21 25.61
N HIS A 223 3.79 8.39 26.36
CA HIS A 223 3.45 7.06 25.91
C HIS A 223 2.34 7.19 24.86
N TRP A 224 2.46 6.53 23.70
CA TRP A 224 1.29 6.43 22.81
C TRP A 224 0.35 5.40 23.42
N GLU A 225 -0.81 5.86 23.90
CA GLU A 225 -1.74 4.99 24.60
C GLU A 225 -2.57 4.17 23.59
N PRO A 226 -2.72 2.86 23.84
CA PRO A 226 -3.58 2.03 23.01
C PRO A 226 -5.06 2.33 23.26
N ASN A 227 -5.89 2.06 22.25
CA ASN A 227 -7.33 2.29 22.26
C ASN A 227 -8.10 1.15 22.96
N GLY A 228 -9.29 1.49 23.47
CA GLY A 228 -10.30 0.52 23.90
C GLY A 228 -9.97 -0.26 25.19
N ALA A 229 -10.87 -1.17 25.57
CA ALA A 229 -10.75 -1.96 26.80
C ALA A 229 -9.59 -2.97 26.74
N ASP A 230 -9.31 -3.51 25.55
CA ASP A 230 -8.26 -4.51 25.32
C ASP A 230 -6.85 -3.91 25.19
N LYS A 231 -6.74 -2.57 25.22
CA LYS A 231 -5.45 -1.86 25.12
C LYS A 231 -4.64 -2.27 23.89
N ILE A 232 -5.32 -2.28 22.73
CA ILE A 232 -4.73 -2.51 21.40
C ILE A 232 -4.74 -1.23 20.57
N TYR A 233 -3.92 -1.15 19.53
CA TYR A 233 -3.77 0.04 18.69
C TYR A 233 -4.63 0.02 17.42
N VAL A 234 -5.57 -0.91 17.31
CA VAL A 234 -6.54 -0.92 16.20
C VAL A 234 -7.32 0.40 16.17
N GLY A 235 -7.48 0.96 14.98
CA GLY A 235 -8.12 2.25 14.71
C GLY A 235 -7.25 3.46 15.08
N ALA A 236 -6.01 3.26 15.50
CA ALA A 236 -5.09 4.35 15.76
C ALA A 236 -4.34 4.76 14.47
N THR A 237 -3.92 6.02 14.40
CA THR A 237 -3.20 6.56 13.24
C THR A 237 -1.77 6.86 13.65
N ILE A 238 -0.81 6.22 12.98
CA ILE A 238 0.63 6.51 13.13
C ILE A 238 0.97 7.71 12.23
N PRO A 239 1.33 8.87 12.78
CA PRO A 239 1.74 10.04 11.99
C PRO A 239 3.05 9.81 11.25
N ALA A 240 3.18 10.47 10.09
CA ALA A 240 4.43 10.54 9.35
C ALA A 240 5.50 11.30 10.14
N GLU A 241 6.77 10.95 9.92
CA GLU A 241 7.98 11.64 10.43
C GLU A 241 8.15 11.72 11.96
N GLN A 242 7.16 11.25 12.72
CA GLN A 242 7.24 11.06 14.16
C GLN A 242 8.11 9.85 14.48
N GLU A 243 9.04 10.02 15.42
CA GLU A 243 9.90 8.93 15.88
C GLU A 243 9.16 8.05 16.89
N PHE A 244 9.09 6.77 16.55
CA PHE A 244 8.59 5.72 17.40
C PHE A 244 9.71 4.79 17.84
N GLN A 245 9.50 4.18 18.99
CA GLN A 245 10.40 3.25 19.62
C GLN A 245 9.62 2.02 20.09
N THR A 246 10.22 0.85 19.88
CA THR A 246 9.80 -0.38 20.51
C THR A 246 10.99 -1.07 21.17
N SER A 247 10.75 -1.79 22.26
CA SER A 247 11.81 -2.45 23.01
C SER A 247 11.41 -3.83 23.51
N VAL A 248 12.37 -4.75 23.57
CA VAL A 248 12.26 -6.04 24.24
C VAL A 248 13.31 -6.09 25.34
N SER A 249 12.90 -6.42 26.56
CA SER A 249 13.76 -6.46 27.74
C SER A 249 13.64 -7.79 28.46
N GLY A 250 14.61 -8.13 29.30
CA GLY A 250 14.62 -9.41 30.02
C GLY A 250 14.84 -10.59 29.07
N LEU A 251 15.64 -10.36 28.02
CA LEU A 251 16.02 -11.34 27.01
C LEU A 251 16.65 -12.60 27.60
N ASP A 252 17.34 -12.54 28.73
CA ASP A 252 17.86 -13.74 29.40
C ASP A 252 16.76 -14.71 29.87
N GLY A 253 15.50 -14.25 29.96
CA GLY A 253 14.33 -15.10 30.20
C GLY A 253 13.73 -15.73 28.94
N TYR A 254 14.24 -15.42 27.75
CA TYR A 254 13.76 -15.96 26.49
C TYR A 254 14.49 -17.24 26.12
N TYR A 255 13.73 -18.23 25.67
CA TYR A 255 14.20 -19.59 25.44
C TYR A 255 15.45 -19.68 24.57
N ASN A 256 15.47 -18.95 23.46
CA ASN A 256 16.55 -19.03 22.47
C ASN A 256 17.49 -17.82 22.46
N TRP A 257 17.43 -16.97 23.48
CA TRP A 257 18.31 -15.80 23.54
C TRP A 257 19.79 -16.18 23.65
N ALA A 258 20.11 -17.23 24.40
CA ALA A 258 21.48 -17.74 24.50
C ALA A 258 22.04 -18.12 23.12
N GLN A 259 21.26 -18.83 22.31
CA GLN A 259 21.62 -19.21 20.95
C GLN A 259 21.77 -17.99 20.04
N ILE A 260 20.89 -16.99 20.17
CA ILE A 260 21.01 -15.73 19.41
C ILE A 260 22.31 -14.98 19.80
N LYS A 261 22.67 -14.94 21.09
CA LYS A 261 23.96 -14.36 21.53
C LYS A 261 25.16 -15.07 20.92
N GLU A 262 25.11 -16.40 20.82
CA GLU A 262 26.17 -17.19 20.19
C GLU A 262 26.35 -16.87 18.71
N SER A 263 25.29 -16.41 18.01
CA SER A 263 25.38 -15.96 16.61
C SER A 263 26.16 -14.64 16.41
N GLY A 264 26.47 -13.92 17.50
CA GLY A 264 27.25 -12.69 17.47
C GLY A 264 26.50 -11.44 16.99
N ALA A 265 25.26 -11.57 16.49
CA ALA A 265 24.44 -10.44 16.10
C ALA A 265 22.95 -10.71 16.31
N VAL A 266 22.20 -9.62 16.46
CA VAL A 266 20.75 -9.62 16.47
C VAL A 266 20.22 -8.80 15.31
N TYR A 267 19.10 -9.25 14.77
CA TYR A 267 18.41 -8.63 13.66
C TYR A 267 17.00 -8.24 14.09
N CYS A 268 16.51 -7.17 13.47
CA CYS A 268 15.10 -6.80 13.54
C CYS A 268 14.57 -6.54 12.13
N ASP A 269 13.57 -7.30 11.71
CA ASP A 269 12.76 -6.94 10.55
C ASP A 269 11.67 -5.96 11.03
N LEU A 270 11.76 -4.70 10.61
CA LEU A 270 10.65 -3.75 10.65
C LEU A 270 9.80 -3.97 9.39
N VAL A 271 8.56 -4.40 9.58
CA VAL A 271 7.63 -4.74 8.51
C VAL A 271 6.50 -3.73 8.53
N VAL A 272 6.25 -3.07 7.41
CA VAL A 272 5.02 -2.30 7.19
C VAL A 272 4.10 -3.14 6.32
N VAL A 273 2.90 -3.38 6.81
CA VAL A 273 1.78 -3.86 6.01
C VAL A 273 0.87 -2.66 5.80
N GLN A 274 0.54 -2.33 4.56
CA GLN A 274 -0.42 -1.30 4.23
C GLN A 274 -1.47 -1.89 3.31
N ARG A 275 -2.68 -2.12 3.84
CA ARG A 275 -3.80 -2.72 3.11
C ARG A 275 -3.40 -4.05 2.42
N GLY A 276 -2.59 -4.86 3.11
CA GLY A 276 -2.07 -6.13 2.60
C GLY A 276 -0.78 -6.05 1.77
N HIS A 277 -0.26 -4.86 1.46
CA HIS A 277 1.03 -4.69 0.81
C HIS A 277 2.16 -4.69 1.84
N VAL A 278 3.12 -5.59 1.69
CA VAL A 278 4.24 -5.76 2.63
C VAL A 278 5.48 -5.03 2.12
N SER A 279 6.04 -4.15 2.95
CA SER A 279 7.40 -3.63 2.81
C SER A 279 8.21 -3.98 4.05
N LYS A 280 9.53 -4.13 3.90
CA LYS A 280 10.39 -4.61 4.99
C LYS A 280 11.73 -3.90 4.98
N THR A 281 12.20 -3.53 6.17
CA THR A 281 13.53 -3.03 6.42
C THR A 281 14.20 -3.87 7.50
N THR A 282 15.37 -4.43 7.19
CA THR A 282 16.14 -5.26 8.13
C THR A 282 17.22 -4.40 8.81
N LEU A 283 17.23 -4.47 10.14
CA LEU A 283 18.23 -3.86 11.01
C LEU A 283 19.15 -4.94 11.58
N LYS A 284 20.40 -4.57 11.91
CA LYS A 284 21.39 -5.44 12.55
C LYS A 284 22.11 -4.69 13.67
N ALA A 285 22.29 -5.33 14.83
CA ALA A 285 23.21 -4.90 15.87
C ALA A 285 24.13 -6.06 16.28
N GLU A 286 25.38 -5.75 16.60
CA GLU A 286 26.34 -6.74 17.10
C GLU A 286 26.06 -7.07 18.59
N LEU A 287 26.22 -8.34 18.95
CA LEU A 287 26.04 -8.88 20.30
C LEU A 287 27.35 -9.26 20.96
#